data_AF-A0A1Y6IQZ4-F1
#
_entry.id   AF-A0A1Y6IQZ4-F1
#
_cell.length_a   1.000
_cell.length_b   1.000
_cell.length_c   1.000
_cell.angle_alpha   90.00
_cell.angle_beta   90.00
_cell.angle_gamma   90.00
#
_symmetry.space_group_name_H-M   'P 1'
#
loop_
_entity.id
_entity.type
_entity.pdbx_description
1 polymer ?
#
loop_
_entity_poly.entity_id
_entity_poly.type
_entity_poly.pdbx_seq_one_letter_code
_entity_poly.pdbx_strand_id
1 'polypeptide(L)'
;MEKFAPGSEVRVIRSIRNDGSIHDLEKGELLIPAGTIGIVRSYGYFLQTQLIYQVFIPQLNRVIGVRDSEVIDATLAWVPCLFRSQDKAKLKYSLQMFDKRLANKGDVIEVYRVHRNLKDGSLAYEIKFGPHYVRLDASVLEPLSSTAL
;
A
#
# COMPACT_ATOMS: atom_id res chain seq x y z
N MET A 1 -20.91 7.94 4.60
CA MET A 1 -21.01 6.88 5.61
C MET A 1 -19.59 6.37 5.85
N GLU A 2 -19.17 6.36 7.11
CA GLU A 2 -17.90 5.82 7.57
C GLU A 2 -17.79 4.33 7.24
N LYS A 3 -16.60 3.90 6.80
CA LYS A 3 -16.34 2.51 6.41
C LYS A 3 -16.10 1.61 7.64
N PHE A 4 -15.61 2.19 8.73
CA PHE A 4 -15.28 1.50 9.97
C PHE A 4 -15.85 2.23 11.18
N ALA A 5 -16.40 1.47 12.13
CA ALA A 5 -16.96 1.99 13.36
C ALA A 5 -15.91 1.95 14.50
N PRO A 6 -16.12 2.69 15.61
CA PRO A 6 -15.34 2.48 16.82
C PRO A 6 -15.33 1.01 17.25
N GLY A 7 -14.14 0.49 17.55
CA GLY A 7 -13.91 -0.92 17.88
C GLY A 7 -13.51 -1.79 16.68
N SER A 8 -13.66 -1.33 15.43
CA SER A 8 -13.18 -2.07 14.26
C SER A 8 -11.65 -2.18 14.25
N GLU A 9 -11.14 -3.37 13.96
CA GLU A 9 -9.72 -3.59 13.68
C GLU A 9 -9.42 -3.25 12.22
N VAL A 10 -8.41 -2.40 12.00
CA VAL A 10 -8.00 -1.95 10.67
C VAL A 10 -6.51 -2.17 10.48
N ARG A 11 -6.12 -2.50 9.24
CA ARG A 11 -4.73 -2.60 8.82
C ARG A 11 -4.34 -1.40 7.98
N VAL A 12 -3.22 -0.79 8.35
CA VAL A 12 -2.63 0.36 7.66
C VAL A 12 -1.90 -0.12 6.41
N ILE A 13 -2.23 0.43 5.24
CA ILE A 13 -1.73 -0.09 3.95
C ILE A 13 -0.45 0.57 3.46
N ARG A 14 -0.05 1.70 4.06
CA ARG A 14 1.19 2.42 3.76
C ARG A 14 1.77 2.95 5.05
N SER A 15 3.10 2.97 5.14
CA SER A 15 3.79 3.50 6.31
C SER A 15 3.37 4.95 6.56
N ILE A 16 2.94 5.24 7.79
CA ILE A 16 2.57 6.59 8.21
C ILE A 16 3.78 7.24 8.84
N ARG A 17 4.07 8.45 8.37
CA ARG A 17 5.15 9.30 8.89
C ARG A 17 4.54 10.53 9.52
N ASN A 18 5.21 11.09 10.52
CA ASN A 18 4.79 12.33 11.16
C ASN A 18 4.80 13.47 10.13
N ASP A 19 3.66 14.10 9.90
CA ASP A 19 3.56 15.25 9.01
C ASP A 19 3.74 16.60 9.74
N GLY A 20 3.98 16.54 11.05
CA GLY A 20 4.07 17.69 11.95
C GLY A 20 2.92 17.75 12.97
N SER A 21 1.96 16.83 12.88
CA SER A 21 0.83 16.74 13.83
C SER A 21 1.25 16.23 15.22
N ILE A 22 2.41 15.57 15.34
CA ILE A 22 2.96 15.09 16.60
C ILE A 22 4.15 15.96 16.99
N HIS A 23 4.02 16.70 18.10
CA HIS A 23 5.00 17.71 18.53
C HIS A 23 6.29 17.14 19.11
N ASP A 24 6.26 15.94 19.69
CA ASP A 24 7.41 15.28 20.32
C ASP A 24 8.28 14.49 19.33
N LEU A 25 7.91 14.43 18.05
CA LEU A 25 8.59 13.64 17.02
C LEU A 25 8.99 14.52 15.84
N GLU A 26 10.04 14.13 15.13
CA GLU A 26 10.49 14.89 13.96
C GLU A 26 9.52 14.74 12.79
N LYS A 27 9.38 15.79 11.98
CA LYS A 27 8.61 15.69 10.74
C LYS A 27 9.31 14.71 9.78
N GLY A 28 8.56 13.75 9.26
CA GLY A 28 9.04 12.68 8.40
C GLY A 28 9.41 11.41 9.16
N GLU A 29 9.46 11.44 10.49
CA GLU A 29 9.73 10.27 11.32
C GLU A 29 8.69 9.17 11.07
N LEU A 30 9.14 7.91 11.01
CA LEU A 30 8.24 6.78 10.81
C LEU A 30 7.45 6.51 12.08
N LEU A 31 6.13 6.68 12.03
CA LEU A 31 5.24 6.41 13.16
C LEU A 31 4.85 4.94 13.20
N ILE A 32 4.30 4.43 12.09
CA ILE A 32 3.90 3.03 11.97
C ILE A 32 4.25 2.48 10.59
N PRO A 33 4.80 1.26 10.51
CA PRO A 33 5.05 0.60 9.24
C PRO A 33 3.74 0.16 8.57
N ALA A 34 3.75 0.05 7.24
CA ALA A 34 2.68 -0.60 6.49
C ALA A 34 2.46 -2.04 7.00
N GLY A 35 1.21 -2.47 7.08
CA GLY A 35 0.81 -3.76 7.62
C GLY A 35 0.45 -3.74 9.12
N THR A 36 0.74 -2.63 9.83
CA THR A 36 0.37 -2.48 11.24
C THR A 36 -1.15 -2.53 11.41
N ILE A 37 -1.60 -3.30 12.40
CA ILE A 37 -3.02 -3.39 12.80
C ILE A 37 -3.25 -2.48 14.00
N GLY A 38 -4.37 -1.77 13.98
CA GLY A 38 -4.83 -0.96 15.10
C GLY A 38 -6.35 -0.99 15.23
N ILE A 39 -6.86 -0.33 16.27
CA ILE A 39 -8.28 -0.34 16.63
C ILE A 39 -8.83 1.08 16.45
N VAL A 40 -9.90 1.23 15.66
CA VAL A 40 -10.58 2.52 15.47
C VAL A 40 -11.20 2.95 16.80
N ARG A 41 -10.88 4.17 17.26
CA ARG A 41 -11.46 4.77 18.47
C ARG A 41 -12.56 5.77 18.14
N SER A 42 -12.35 6.55 17.11
CA SER A 42 -13.28 7.56 16.61
C SER A 42 -12.89 7.95 15.18
N TYR A 43 -13.67 8.84 14.57
CA TYR A 43 -13.36 9.43 13.28
C TYR A 43 -13.74 10.90 13.26
N GLY A 44 -13.16 11.65 12.34
CA GLY A 44 -13.49 13.04 12.08
C GLY A 44 -13.19 13.41 10.63
N TYR A 45 -13.64 14.59 10.22
CA TYR A 45 -13.38 15.11 8.88
C TYR A 45 -12.32 16.21 8.92
N PHE A 46 -11.30 16.09 8.07
CA PHE A 46 -10.35 17.16 7.79
C PHE A 46 -10.82 17.95 6.55
N LEU A 47 -10.84 19.28 6.67
CA LEU A 47 -11.35 20.20 5.64
C LEU A 47 -12.72 19.78 5.05
N GLN A 48 -13.57 19.15 5.88
CA GLN A 48 -14.89 18.62 5.52
C GLN A 48 -14.93 17.59 4.37
N THR A 49 -13.78 17.18 3.82
CA THR A 49 -13.69 16.34 2.61
C THR A 49 -12.94 15.04 2.84
N GLN A 50 -12.06 15.00 3.85
CA GLN A 50 -11.21 13.84 4.11
C GLN A 50 -11.62 13.18 5.43
N LEU A 51 -12.09 11.94 5.37
CA LEU A 51 -12.36 11.14 6.55
C LEU A 51 -11.04 10.64 7.15
N ILE A 52 -10.82 10.96 8.42
CA ILE A 52 -9.65 10.58 9.22
C ILE A 52 -10.13 9.72 10.40
N TYR A 53 -9.64 8.49 10.49
CA TYR A 53 -9.82 7.63 11.65
C TYR A 53 -8.77 7.94 12.71
N GLN A 54 -9.19 7.98 13.97
CA GLN A 54 -8.30 7.95 15.13
C GLN A 54 -8.07 6.49 15.51
N VAL A 55 -6.91 5.95 15.16
CA VAL A 55 -6.59 4.53 15.31
C VAL A 55 -5.62 4.35 16.48
N PHE A 56 -6.04 3.61 17.50
CA PHE A 56 -5.15 3.21 18.58
C PHE A 56 -4.23 2.08 18.12
N ILE A 57 -2.92 2.29 18.26
CA ILE A 57 -1.86 1.34 17.94
C ILE A 57 -1.32 0.77 19.25
N PRO A 58 -1.68 -0.47 19.63
CA PRO A 58 -1.32 -1.04 20.94
C PRO A 58 0.19 -1.09 21.17
N GLN A 59 0.97 -1.44 20.14
CA GLN A 59 2.43 -1.59 20.26
C GLN A 59 3.14 -0.27 20.57
N LEU A 60 2.53 0.86 20.22
CA LEU A 60 3.08 2.20 20.47
C LEU A 60 2.38 2.90 21.63
N ASN A 61 1.34 2.29 22.19
CA ASN A 61 0.43 2.90 23.15
C ASN A 61 0.01 4.34 22.74
N ARG A 62 -0.32 4.52 21.45
CA ARG A 62 -0.60 5.85 20.88
C ARG A 62 -1.79 5.79 19.92
N VAL A 63 -2.53 6.89 19.84
CA VAL A 63 -3.57 7.09 18.83
C VAL A 63 -2.97 7.87 17.66
N ILE A 64 -3.14 7.35 16.45
CA ILE A 64 -2.63 7.94 15.21
C ILE A 64 -3.81 8.26 14.29
N GLY A 65 -3.80 9.45 13.71
CA GLY A 65 -4.73 9.83 12.65
C GLY A 65 -4.36 9.13 11.33
N VAL A 66 -5.30 8.38 10.76
CA VAL A 66 -5.09 7.64 9.51
C VAL A 66 -6.25 7.92 8.55
N ARG A 67 -5.94 8.25 7.29
CA ARG A 67 -6.99 8.54 6.28
C ARG A 67 -7.81 7.28 5.97
N ASP A 68 -9.06 7.44 5.56
CA ASP A 68 -9.86 6.31 5.07
C ASP A 68 -9.20 5.58 3.89
N SER A 69 -8.51 6.33 3.02
CA SER A 69 -7.72 5.79 1.91
C SER A 69 -6.39 5.15 2.33
N GLU A 70 -6.10 5.06 3.63
CA GLU A 70 -4.88 4.49 4.21
C GLU A 70 -5.13 3.20 5.00
N VAL A 71 -6.38 2.73 5.07
CA VAL A 71 -6.77 1.56 5.84
C VAL A 71 -7.64 0.57 5.07
N ILE A 72 -7.49 -0.70 5.44
CA ILE A 72 -8.36 -1.80 5.05
C ILE A 72 -8.81 -2.55 6.30
N ASP A 73 -9.84 -3.38 6.15
CA ASP A 73 -10.27 -4.29 7.21
C ASP A 73 -9.10 -5.23 7.59
N ALA A 74 -8.84 -5.39 8.88
CA ALA A 74 -7.72 -6.21 9.36
C ALA A 74 -7.84 -7.69 8.98
N THR A 75 -9.05 -8.18 8.70
CA THR A 75 -9.31 -9.57 8.30
C THR A 75 -8.93 -9.88 6.85
N LEU A 76 -8.76 -8.85 6.00
CA LEU A 76 -8.35 -9.05 4.61
C LEU A 76 -6.93 -9.60 4.52
N ALA A 77 -6.62 -10.32 3.43
CA ALA A 77 -5.28 -10.83 3.20
C ALA A 77 -4.26 -9.68 3.06
N TRP A 78 -3.12 -9.76 3.75
CA TRP A 78 -2.05 -8.77 3.62
C TRP A 78 -1.07 -9.14 2.52
N VAL A 79 -1.10 -8.37 1.44
CA VAL A 79 -0.05 -8.40 0.41
C VAL A 79 0.87 -7.20 0.63
N PRO A 80 2.16 -7.35 0.96
CA PRO A 80 3.06 -6.22 1.15
C PRO A 80 3.31 -5.47 -0.17
N CYS A 81 3.45 -4.15 -0.10
CA CYS A 81 3.82 -3.34 -1.25
C CYS A 81 5.33 -3.28 -1.40
N LEU A 82 5.88 -4.11 -2.28
CA LEU A 82 7.33 -4.22 -2.49
C LEU A 82 7.91 -3.12 -3.37
N PHE A 83 7.11 -2.59 -4.30
CA PHE A 83 7.54 -1.60 -5.28
C PHE A 83 6.69 -0.33 -5.22
N ARG A 84 7.29 0.79 -5.60
CA ARG A 84 6.68 2.10 -5.82
C ARG A 84 6.76 2.46 -7.30
N SER A 85 6.10 3.55 -7.69
CA SER A 85 6.29 4.13 -9.02
C SER A 85 7.78 4.39 -9.27
N GLN A 86 8.24 4.09 -10.48
CA GLN A 86 9.62 4.16 -10.97
C GLN A 86 10.58 3.08 -10.43
N ASP A 87 10.13 2.23 -9.50
CA ASP A 87 10.94 1.09 -9.09
C ASP A 87 11.05 0.07 -10.23
N LYS A 88 12.22 -0.55 -10.32
CA LYS A 88 12.47 -1.66 -11.24
C LYS A 88 12.18 -2.99 -10.55
N ALA A 89 11.51 -3.89 -11.26
CA ALA A 89 11.18 -5.22 -10.77
C ALA A 89 11.39 -6.27 -11.86
N LYS A 90 11.58 -7.52 -11.45
CA LYS A 90 11.76 -8.65 -12.36
C LYS A 90 10.45 -9.41 -12.52
N LEU A 91 10.14 -9.82 -13.75
CA LEU A 91 8.97 -10.66 -14.03
C LEU A 91 9.21 -12.12 -13.60
N LYS A 92 8.33 -12.65 -12.76
CA LYS A 92 8.35 -14.08 -12.37
C LYS A 92 7.83 -15.02 -13.46
N TYR A 93 7.00 -14.49 -14.36
CA TYR A 93 6.36 -15.24 -15.45
C TYR A 93 6.47 -14.46 -16.76
N SER A 94 6.45 -15.18 -17.88
CA SER A 94 6.30 -14.54 -19.20
C SER A 94 4.90 -13.94 -19.33
N LEU A 95 4.78 -12.80 -20.00
CA LEU A 95 3.51 -12.11 -20.25
C LEU A 95 3.07 -12.31 -21.70
N GLN A 96 1.80 -12.60 -21.90
CA GLN A 96 1.20 -12.81 -23.22
C GLN A 96 -0.19 -12.16 -23.25
N MET A 97 -0.54 -11.56 -24.39
CA MET A 97 -1.84 -10.96 -24.64
C MET A 97 -2.23 -11.17 -26.10
N PHE A 98 -3.42 -11.71 -26.37
CA PHE A 98 -3.94 -12.03 -27.71
C PHE A 98 -2.90 -12.75 -28.61
N ASP A 99 -2.37 -13.86 -28.10
CA ASP A 99 -1.34 -14.69 -28.78
C ASP A 99 0.00 -14.02 -29.08
N LYS A 100 0.19 -12.78 -28.63
CA LYS A 100 1.45 -12.07 -28.70
C LYS A 100 2.17 -12.10 -27.35
N ARG A 101 3.40 -12.62 -27.34
CA ARG A 101 4.28 -12.49 -26.18
C ARG A 101 4.68 -11.02 -26.00
N LEU A 102 4.43 -10.49 -24.80
CA LEU A 102 4.77 -9.12 -24.42
C LEU A 102 6.15 -9.06 -23.76
N ALA A 103 6.42 -9.99 -22.85
CA ALA A 103 7.68 -10.05 -22.11
C ALA A 103 8.02 -11.50 -21.73
N ASN A 104 9.30 -11.78 -21.52
CA ASN A 104 9.77 -13.06 -21.02
C ASN A 104 9.87 -13.04 -19.49
N LYS A 105 9.75 -14.22 -18.89
CA LYS A 105 10.16 -14.44 -17.50
C LYS A 105 11.59 -13.92 -17.32
N GLY A 106 11.79 -13.12 -16.29
CA GLY A 106 13.08 -12.56 -15.92
C GLY A 106 13.38 -11.19 -16.52
N ASP A 107 12.56 -10.69 -17.44
CA ASP A 107 12.71 -9.33 -17.94
C ASP A 107 12.52 -8.32 -16.79
N VAL A 108 13.31 -7.26 -16.83
CA VAL A 108 13.21 -6.14 -15.89
C VAL A 108 12.23 -5.11 -16.45
N ILE A 109 11.23 -4.76 -15.66
CA ILE A 109 10.23 -3.75 -15.98
C ILE A 109 10.32 -2.59 -14.98
N GLU A 110 9.70 -1.47 -15.34
CA GLU A 110 9.51 -0.33 -14.45
C GLU A 110 8.04 -0.26 -14.03
N VAL A 111 7.79 -0.13 -12.73
CA VAL A 111 6.46 0.06 -12.18
C VAL A 111 5.99 1.47 -12.47
N TYR A 112 4.89 1.62 -13.21
CA TYR A 112 4.30 2.93 -13.48
C TYR A 112 3.45 3.40 -12.30
N ARG A 113 2.56 2.54 -11.80
CA ARG A 113 1.65 2.87 -10.70
C ARG A 113 1.34 1.67 -9.83
N VAL A 114 1.05 1.92 -8.56
CA VAL A 114 0.59 0.91 -7.59
C VAL A 114 -0.90 1.08 -7.36
N HIS A 115 -1.65 -0.01 -7.41
CA HIS A 115 -3.08 -0.05 -7.18
C HIS A 115 -3.37 -1.01 -6.02
N ARG A 116 -3.90 -0.50 -4.91
CA ARG A 116 -4.45 -1.34 -3.85
C ARG A 116 -5.96 -1.20 -3.82
N ASN A 117 -6.66 -2.32 -3.91
CA ASN A 117 -8.10 -2.34 -3.71
C ASN A 117 -8.40 -2.39 -2.21
N LEU A 118 -9.11 -1.37 -1.71
CA LEU A 118 -9.43 -1.24 -0.29
C LEU A 118 -10.57 -2.16 0.18
N LYS A 119 -11.25 -2.84 -0.74
CA LYS A 119 -12.38 -3.74 -0.43
C LYS A 119 -11.93 -5.19 -0.24
N ASP A 120 -10.97 -5.66 -1.03
CA ASP A 120 -10.47 -7.05 -0.98
C ASP A 120 -9.00 -7.16 -0.57
N GLY A 121 -8.28 -6.04 -0.45
CA GLY A 121 -6.88 -6.00 -0.04
C GLY A 121 -5.88 -6.31 -1.16
N SER A 122 -6.35 -6.69 -2.36
CA SER A 122 -5.51 -7.04 -3.51
C SER A 122 -4.60 -5.88 -3.92
N LEU A 123 -3.40 -6.25 -4.36
CA LEU A 123 -2.37 -5.32 -4.81
C LEU A 123 -2.00 -5.66 -6.25
N ALA A 124 -2.05 -4.66 -7.11
CA ALA A 124 -1.63 -4.76 -8.49
C ALA A 124 -0.64 -3.64 -8.85
N TYR A 125 0.25 -3.95 -9.78
CA TYR A 125 1.17 -3.01 -10.37
C TYR A 125 0.75 -2.73 -11.81
N GLU A 126 0.70 -1.47 -12.17
CA GLU A 126 0.53 -1.05 -13.55
C GLU A 126 1.90 -0.82 -14.15
N ILE A 127 2.14 -1.41 -15.31
CA ILE A 127 3.36 -1.24 -16.10
C ILE A 127 3.01 -0.64 -17.45
N LYS A 128 3.98 0.03 -18.07
CA LYS A 128 3.84 0.54 -19.45
C LYS A 128 4.48 -0.44 -20.42
N PHE A 129 3.74 -0.82 -21.45
CA PHE A 129 4.22 -1.65 -22.56
C PHE A 129 3.90 -0.99 -23.90
N GLY A 130 4.91 -0.37 -24.51
CA GLY A 130 4.70 0.48 -25.69
C GLY A 130 3.69 1.60 -25.41
N PRO A 131 2.58 1.71 -26.16
CA PRO A 131 1.52 2.69 -25.90
C PRO A 131 0.50 2.24 -24.85
N HIS A 132 0.57 1.00 -24.36
CA HIS A 132 -0.44 0.42 -23.47
C HIS A 132 0.00 0.40 -22.01
N TYR A 133 -0.98 0.39 -21.12
CA TYR A 133 -0.77 0.11 -19.70
C TYR A 133 -1.40 -1.24 -19.35
N VAL A 134 -0.67 -2.07 -18.61
CA VAL A 134 -1.10 -3.41 -18.23
C VAL A 134 -1.04 -3.51 -16.71
N ARG A 135 -2.14 -3.98 -16.09
CA ARG A 135 -2.19 -4.29 -14.66
C ARG A 135 -1.78 -5.73 -14.44
N LEU A 136 -0.80 -5.92 -13.57
CA LEU A 136 -0.27 -7.21 -13.13
C LEU A 136 -0.58 -7.39 -11.66
N ASP A 137 -1.01 -8.59 -11.26
CA ASP A 137 -1.09 -8.94 -9.85
C ASP A 137 0.30 -8.83 -9.19
N ALA A 138 0.34 -8.43 -7.92
CA ALA A 138 1.60 -8.25 -7.20
C ALA A 138 2.47 -9.51 -7.18
N SER A 139 1.88 -10.71 -7.23
CA SER A 139 2.60 -11.99 -7.24
C SER A 139 3.41 -12.25 -8.51
N VAL A 140 3.24 -11.44 -9.56
CA VAL A 140 3.92 -11.55 -10.86
C VAL A 140 5.30 -10.87 -10.83
N LEU A 141 5.56 -9.98 -9.88
CA LEU A 141 6.82 -9.26 -9.76
C LEU A 141 7.66 -9.77 -8.58
N GLU A 142 8.98 -9.75 -8.74
CA GLU A 142 9.95 -10.01 -7.67
C GLU A 142 11.06 -8.94 -7.67
N PRO A 143 11.70 -8.67 -6.52
CA PRO A 143 12.80 -7.73 -6.45
C PRO A 143 13.93 -8.13 -7.36
N LEU A 144 14.66 -7.14 -7.89
CA LEU A 144 15.94 -7.43 -8.52
C LEU A 144 16.85 -8.04 -7.47
N SER A 145 17.37 -9.23 -7.73
CA SER A 145 18.35 -9.85 -6.83
C SER A 145 19.50 -8.88 -6.66
N SER A 146 19.71 -8.38 -5.45
CA SER A 146 20.93 -7.67 -5.09
C SER A 146 22.05 -8.69 -5.17
N THR A 147 22.96 -8.56 -6.13
CA THR A 147 24.27 -9.20 -6.02
C THR A 147 24.87 -8.68 -4.71
N ALA A 148 24.92 -9.54 -3.69
CA ALA A 148 25.68 -9.23 -2.49
C ALA A 148 27.13 -8.98 -2.93
N LEU A 149 27.64 -7.78 -2.66
CA LEU A 149 29.07 -7.50 -2.65
C LEU A 149 29.65 -8.00 -1.34
#